data_AF-A0A2E6WU85-F1
#
_entry.id   AF-A0A2E6WU85-F1
#
_cell.length_a   1.000
_cell.length_b   1.000
_cell.length_c   1.000
_cell.angle_alpha   90.00
_cell.angle_beta   90.00
_cell.angle_gamma   90.00
#
_symmetry.space_group_name_H-M   'P 1'
#
loop_
_entity.id
_entity.type
_entity.pdbx_description
1 polymer ?
#
loop_
_entity_poly.entity_id
_entity_poly.type
_entity_poly.pdbx_seq_one_letter_code
_entity_poly.pdbx_strand_id
1 'polypeptide(L)' 'MVRDTDLRRRVSSQASKRVFSLSIIGDVIAELNRVTWPTREETTRLSIMVITVAVIVGIFLGVIDLGFSSIFNFILN' A
#
# COMPACT_ATOMS: atom_id res chain seq x y z
N MET A 1 11.03 -20.61 55.66
CA MET A 1 11.42 -19.59 54.66
C MET A 1 12.07 -20.32 53.49
N VAL A 2 11.68 -19.96 52.25
CA VAL A 2 12.31 -20.31 50.96
C VAL A 2 11.95 -21.66 50.31
N ARG A 3 10.84 -21.68 49.53
CA ARG A 3 10.61 -22.61 48.40
C ARG A 3 9.78 -22.00 47.24
N ASP A 4 9.76 -20.67 47.10
CA ASP A 4 8.97 -19.99 46.05
C ASP A 4 9.77 -19.64 44.78
N THR A 5 11.07 -19.92 44.77
CA THR A 5 12.01 -19.52 43.70
C THR A 5 11.86 -20.31 42.40
N ASP A 6 11.33 -21.53 42.45
CA ASP A 6 11.22 -22.40 41.27
C ASP A 6 9.95 -22.15 40.43
N LEU A 7 8.88 -21.64 41.06
CA LEU A 7 7.61 -21.38 40.39
C LEU A 7 7.68 -20.13 39.48
N ARG A 8 8.47 -19.12 39.85
CA ARG A 8 8.69 -17.91 39.04
C ARG A 8 9.47 -18.15 37.75
N ARG A 9 10.35 -19.16 37.72
CA ARG A 9 11.27 -19.42 36.58
C ARG A 9 10.58 -20.03 35.36
N ARG A 10 9.50 -20.79 35.57
CA ARG A 10 8.73 -21.43 34.48
C ARG A 10 7.83 -20.44 33.75
N VAL A 11 7.32 -19.43 34.45
CA VAL A 11 6.41 -18.42 33.87
C VAL A 11 7.13 -17.43 32.95
N SER A 12 8.38 -17.04 33.26
CA SER A 12 9.11 -16.04 32.47
C SER A 12 9.60 -16.56 31.11
N SER A 13 10.03 -17.82 31.04
CA SER A 13 10.53 -18.45 29.80
C SER A 13 9.39 -18.82 28.84
N GLN A 14 8.20 -19.13 29.35
CA GLN A 14 7.05 -19.49 28.53
C GLN A 14 6.25 -18.27 28.03
N ALA A 15 6.23 -17.17 28.80
CA ALA A 15 5.55 -15.93 28.40
C ALA A 15 6.22 -15.25 27.18
N SER A 16 7.55 -15.29 27.09
CA SER A 16 8.29 -14.68 25.97
C SER A 16 8.06 -15.39 24.63
N LYS A 17 7.85 -16.72 24.63
CA LYS A 17 7.56 -17.50 23.41
C LYS A 17 6.17 -17.25 22.82
N ARG A 18 5.22 -16.72 23.58
CA ARG A 18 3.85 -16.44 23.08
C ARG A 18 3.69 -15.06 22.45
N VAL A 19 4.57 -14.11 22.77
CA VAL A 19 4.53 -12.76 22.17
C VAL A 19 5.23 -12.71 20.80
N PHE A 20 6.23 -13.57 20.58
CA PHE A 20 6.97 -13.67 19.32
C PHE A 20 6.40 -14.75 18.39
N SER A 21 5.07 -14.83 18.27
CA SER A 21 4.42 -15.77 17.37
C SER A 21 4.53 -15.27 15.93
N LEU A 22 5.61 -15.67 15.25
CA LEU A 22 5.78 -15.50 13.79
C LEU A 22 4.69 -16.22 12.96
N SER A 23 3.75 -16.91 13.62
CA SER A 23 2.57 -17.52 13.01
C SER A 23 1.72 -16.53 12.21
N ILE A 24 1.60 -15.27 12.69
CA ILE A 24 0.79 -14.25 12.02
C ILE A 24 1.29 -13.96 10.60
N ILE A 25 2.61 -13.99 10.39
CA ILE A 25 3.20 -13.77 9.06
C ILE A 25 2.87 -14.94 8.13
N GLY A 26 2.90 -16.17 8.65
CA GLY A 26 2.50 -17.37 7.91
C GLY A 26 1.03 -17.34 7.49
N ASP A 27 0.15 -16.92 8.40
CA ASP A 27 -1.29 -16.78 8.15
C ASP A 27 -1.58 -15.70 7.09
N VAL A 28 -0.88 -14.56 7.15
CA VAL A 28 -1.01 -13.48 6.15
C VAL A 28 -0.51 -13.91 4.77
N ILE A 29 0.60 -14.63 4.67
CA ILE A 29 1.12 -15.15 3.40
C ILE A 29 0.14 -16.18 2.79
N ALA A 30 -0.44 -17.04 3.63
CA ALA A 30 -1.44 -18.02 3.18
C ALA A 30 -2.70 -17.34 2.62
N GLU A 31 -3.13 -16.21 3.19
CA GLU A 31 -4.27 -15.43 2.69
C GLU A 31 -3.92 -14.64 1.43
N LEU A 32 -2.72 -14.04 1.36
CA LEU A 32 -2.23 -13.35 0.17
C LEU A 32 -2.08 -14.28 -1.05
N ASN A 33 -1.82 -15.57 -0.83
CA ASN A 33 -1.82 -16.58 -1.89
C ASN A 33 -3.23 -16.90 -2.43
N ARG A 34 -4.29 -16.57 -1.69
CA ARG A 34 -5.69 -16.68 -2.18
C ARG A 34 -6.09 -15.48 -3.03
N VAL A 35 -5.36 -14.37 -2.96
CA VAL A 35 -5.58 -13.21 -3.81
C VAL A 35 -5.17 -13.59 -5.23
N THR A 36 -6.15 -13.61 -6.12
CA THR A 36 -5.96 -13.76 -7.56
C THR A 36 -5.28 -12.51 -8.09
N TRP A 37 -3.95 -12.52 -8.11
CA TRP A 37 -3.18 -11.48 -8.76
C TRP A 37 -3.48 -11.48 -10.26
N PRO A 38 -3.80 -10.30 -10.83
CA PRO A 38 -4.11 -10.19 -12.25
C PRO A 38 -2.93 -10.68 -13.08
N THR A 39 -3.24 -11.26 -14.24
CA THR A 39 -2.20 -11.73 -15.15
C THR A 39 -1.36 -10.53 -15.65
N ARG A 40 -0.11 -10.78 -16.06
CA ARG A 40 0.78 -9.72 -16.55
C ARG A 40 0.19 -8.99 -17.76
N GLU A 41 -0.57 -9.69 -18.58
CA GLU A 41 -1.25 -9.11 -19.75
C GLU A 41 -2.40 -8.18 -19.35
N GLU A 42 -3.26 -8.59 -18.41
CA GLU A 42 -4.36 -7.75 -17.92
C GLU A 42 -3.83 -6.49 -17.24
N THR A 43 -2.81 -6.65 -16.38
CA THR A 43 -2.15 -5.51 -15.71
C THR A 43 -1.61 -4.53 -16.73
N THR A 44 -0.93 -5.03 -17.77
CA THR A 44 -0.36 -4.17 -18.81
C THR A 44 -1.44 -3.44 -19.61
N ARG A 45 -2.52 -4.13 -20.00
CA ARG A 45 -3.65 -3.51 -20.72
C ARG A 45 -4.31 -2.41 -19.89
N LEU A 46 -4.55 -2.67 -18.61
CA LEU A 46 -5.12 -1.70 -17.69
C LEU A 46 -4.19 -0.51 -17.47
N SER A 47 -2.88 -0.74 -17.30
CA SER A 47 -1.89 0.34 -17.18
C SER A 47 -1.84 1.21 -18.44
N ILE A 48 -1.88 0.62 -19.63
CA ILE A 48 -1.91 1.37 -20.90
C ILE A 48 -3.17 2.24 -20.99
N MET A 49 -4.34 1.70 -20.58
CA MET A 49 -5.58 2.47 -20.51
C MET A 49 -5.43 3.68 -19.59
N VAL A 50 -4.91 3.48 -18.37
CA VAL A 50 -4.70 4.57 -17.40
C VAL A 50 -3.75 5.63 -17.96
N ILE A 51 -2.63 5.21 -18.58
CA ILE A 51 -1.68 6.15 -19.20
C ILE A 51 -2.36 6.97 -20.29
N THR A 52 -3.18 6.32 -21.12
CA THR A 52 -3.90 7.01 -22.21
C THR A 52 -4.83 8.08 -21.64
N VAL A 53 -5.64 7.73 -20.64
CA VAL A 53 -6.57 8.70 -20.01
C VAL A 53 -5.79 9.82 -19.32
N ALA A 54 -4.71 9.50 -18.62
CA ALA A 54 -3.87 10.49 -17.94
C ALA A 54 -3.26 11.50 -18.94
N VAL A 55 -2.81 11.04 -20.11
CA VAL A 55 -2.30 11.91 -21.18
C VAL A 55 -3.40 12.83 -21.71
N ILE A 56 -4.59 12.30 -21.97
CA ILE A 56 -5.73 13.10 -22.46
C ILE A 56 -6.09 14.20 -21.44
N VAL A 57 -6.22 13.84 -20.17
CA VAL A 57 -6.52 14.79 -19.09
C VAL A 57 -5.40 15.81 -18.94
N GLY A 58 -4.14 15.38 -19.01
CA GLY A 58 -2.98 16.27 -18.93
C GLY A 58 -2.95 17.30 -20.06
N ILE A 59 -3.25 16.89 -21.29
CA ILE A 59 -3.36 17.81 -22.44
C ILE A 59 -4.53 18.78 -22.23
N PHE A 60 -5.69 18.26 -21.83
CA PHE A 60 -6.89 19.09 -21.61
C PHE A 60 -6.64 20.17 -20.56
N LEU A 61 -6.08 19.80 -19.40
CA LEU A 61 -5.72 20.75 -18.35
C LEU A 61 -4.65 21.72 -18.85
N GLY A 62 -3.58 21.23 -19.49
CA GLY A 62 -2.52 22.09 -20.01
C GLY A 62 -3.02 23.14 -21.02
N VAL A 63 -3.94 22.79 -21.91
CA VAL A 63 -4.58 23.75 -22.83
C VAL A 63 -5.38 24.81 -22.05
N ILE A 64 -6.12 24.37 -21.03
CA ILE A 64 -6.90 25.26 -20.18
C ILE A 64 -6.00 26.23 -19.41
N ASP A 65 -4.92 25.75 -18.81
CA ASP A 65 -3.95 26.58 -18.07
C ASP A 65 -3.29 27.65 -18.95
N LEU A 66 -2.92 27.28 -20.18
CA LEU A 66 -2.37 28.22 -21.18
C LEU A 66 -3.43 29.22 -21.67
N GLY A 67 -4.66 28.76 -21.88
CA GLY A 67 -5.80 29.59 -22.27
C GLY A 67 -6.11 30.63 -21.19
N PHE A 68 -6.20 30.21 -19.93
CA PHE A 68 -6.39 31.12 -18.80
C PHE A 68 -5.26 32.12 -18.69
N SER A 69 -4.00 31.70 -18.79
CA SER A 69 -2.84 32.61 -18.76
C SER A 69 -2.95 33.71 -19.84
N SER A 70 -3.40 33.35 -21.04
CA SER A 70 -3.60 34.28 -22.15
C SER A 70 -4.75 35.26 -21.89
N ILE A 71 -5.86 34.78 -21.32
CA ILE A 71 -7.02 35.60 -20.95
C ILE A 71 -6.66 36.59 -19.85
N PHE A 72 -5.95 36.16 -18.80
CA PHE A 72 -5.51 37.05 -17.73
C PHE A 72 -4.57 38.14 -18.26
N ASN A 73 -3.61 37.79 -19.11
CA ASN A 73 -2.72 38.76 -19.74
C ASN A 73 -3.47 39.79 -20.61
N PHE A 74 -4.52 39.36 -21.33
CA PHE A 74 -5.35 40.27 -22.11
C PHE A 74 -6.20 41.20 -21.23
N ILE A 75 -6.65 40.74 -20.06
CA ILE A 75 -7.45 41.56 -19.13
C ILE A 75 -6.60 42.54 -18.33
N LEU A 76 -5.37 42.16 -17.95
CA LEU A 76 -4.45 42.97 -17.15
C LEU A 76 -3.69 44.03 -17.96
N ASN A 77 -3.76 43.97 -19.29
CA ASN A 77 -3.15 44.91 -20.22
C ASN A 77 -4.21 45.81 -20.86
#